data_AF-A0A0M3AVP8-F1
#
_entry.id   AF-A0A0M3AVP8-F1
#
_cell.length_a   1.000
_cell.length_b   1.000
_cell.length_c   1.000
_cell.angle_alpha   90.00
_cell.angle_beta   90.00
_cell.angle_gamma   90.00
#
_symmetry.space_group_name_H-M   'P 1'
#
loop_
_entity.id
_entity.type
_entity.pdbx_description
1 polymer ?
#
loop_
_entity_poly.entity_id
_entity_poly.type
_entity_poly.pdbx_seq_one_letter_code
_entity_poly.pdbx_strand_id
1 'polypeptide(L)'
;DTQTNPTQVALDRRTRDMPIDFGTVPSKRQANQLASIYYNENRYEATADIVLRPYFQDIQVGDWVEWNSERYGSRVYIVQSRSIRALTSDGPRNVALSLQERSGDIYAGAGVLPPVIPIASGEPVYLNELPDWTPIPVLAMSDDGRTIAAFRMSWSPFDDVSVTGIQFRWWPTA
;
A
#
# COMPACT_ATOMS: atom_id res chain seq x y z
N ASP A 1 6.00 -22.95 6.55
CA ASP A 1 7.26 -23.15 5.81
C ASP A 1 8.41 -22.73 6.69
N THR A 2 9.52 -23.47 6.66
CA THR A 2 10.73 -23.13 7.41
C THR A 2 11.49 -22.04 6.66
N GLN A 3 11.67 -20.88 7.28
CA GLN A 3 12.50 -19.79 6.76
C GLN A 3 13.88 -19.87 7.41
N THR A 4 14.76 -20.74 6.90
CA THR A 4 16.15 -20.87 7.35
C THR A 4 17.10 -20.74 6.18
N ASN A 5 18.22 -20.03 6.38
CA ASN A 5 19.28 -19.92 5.39
C ASN A 5 20.54 -20.64 5.92
N PRO A 6 20.97 -21.76 5.30
CA PRO A 6 22.06 -22.59 5.81
C PRO A 6 23.42 -21.87 5.85
N THR A 7 23.64 -20.90 4.95
CA THR A 7 24.87 -20.09 4.95
C THR A 7 24.94 -19.13 6.15
N GLN A 8 23.78 -18.60 6.56
CA GLN A 8 23.65 -17.70 7.71
C GLN A 8 23.73 -18.47 9.02
N VAL A 9 23.13 -19.66 9.11
CA VAL A 9 23.26 -20.56 10.27
C VAL A 9 24.72 -20.96 10.51
N ALA A 10 25.49 -21.20 9.45
CA ALA A 10 26.92 -21.51 9.55
C ALA A 10 27.76 -20.33 10.06
N LEU A 11 27.38 -19.10 9.70
CA LEU A 11 28.01 -17.85 10.17
C LEU A 11 27.69 -17.58 11.65
N ASP A 12 26.41 -17.69 12.02
CA ASP A 12 25.92 -17.33 13.35
C ASP A 12 26.26 -18.41 14.41
N ARG A 13 26.61 -19.63 13.96
CA ARG A 13 27.00 -20.78 14.80
C ARG A 13 26.02 -21.10 15.94
N ARG A 14 24.78 -20.63 15.83
CA ARG A 14 23.69 -20.82 16.79
C ARG A 14 22.42 -21.21 16.03
N THR A 15 21.76 -22.25 16.51
CA THR A 15 20.43 -22.64 16.02
C THR A 15 19.41 -22.13 17.04
N ARG A 16 18.90 -20.91 16.83
CA ARG A 16 17.82 -20.35 17.66
C ARG A 16 16.53 -20.40 16.87
N ASP A 17 16.08 -21.61 16.58
CA ASP A 17 14.82 -21.83 15.89
C ASP A 17 13.67 -21.41 16.81
N MET A 18 12.99 -20.33 16.45
CA MET A 18 11.83 -19.84 17.19
C MET A 18 10.55 -20.11 16.38
N PRO A 19 9.62 -20.94 16.89
CA PRO A 19 8.33 -21.08 16.25
C PRO A 19 7.53 -19.78 16.43
N ILE A 20 7.10 -19.18 15.32
CA ILE A 20 6.20 -18.01 15.30
C ILE A 20 4.89 -18.45 14.64
N ASP A 21 3.77 -18.23 15.33
CA ASP A 21 2.44 -18.51 14.81
C ASP A 21 1.73 -17.22 14.38
N PHE A 22 1.09 -17.26 13.21
CA PHE A 22 0.36 -16.16 12.59
C PHE A 22 -1.12 -16.53 12.40
N GLY A 23 -1.78 -17.01 13.45
CA GLY A 23 -3.16 -17.51 13.40
C GLY A 23 -4.22 -16.52 12.92
N THR A 24 -3.92 -15.21 12.91
CA THR A 24 -4.81 -14.14 12.41
C THR A 24 -4.57 -13.78 10.94
N VAL A 25 -3.54 -14.34 10.29
CA VAL A 25 -3.16 -14.00 8.91
C VAL A 25 -3.72 -15.07 7.97
N PRO A 26 -4.80 -14.78 7.21
CA PRO A 26 -5.47 -15.78 6.38
C PRO A 26 -4.66 -16.19 5.14
N SER A 27 -3.72 -15.34 4.69
CA SER A 27 -2.90 -15.59 3.51
C SER A 27 -1.53 -16.16 3.88
N LYS A 28 -1.22 -17.37 3.39
CA LYS A 28 0.10 -18.00 3.53
C LYS A 28 1.24 -17.11 3.02
N ARG A 29 1.01 -16.34 1.94
CA ARG A 29 2.02 -15.44 1.37
C ARG A 29 2.36 -14.29 2.32
N GLN A 30 1.36 -13.72 2.98
CA GLN A 30 1.56 -12.65 3.98
C GLN A 30 2.24 -13.19 5.23
N ALA A 31 1.86 -14.39 5.70
CA ALA A 31 2.52 -15.03 6.83
C ALA A 31 4.02 -15.27 6.56
N ASN A 32 4.37 -15.74 5.36
CA ASN A 32 5.77 -15.93 4.96
C ASN A 32 6.54 -14.60 4.87
N GLN A 33 5.90 -13.50 4.44
CA GLN A 33 6.50 -12.16 4.43
C GLN A 33 6.74 -11.62 5.84
N LEU A 34 5.78 -11.81 6.76
CA LEU A 34 5.98 -11.43 8.16
C LEU A 34 7.10 -12.24 8.79
N ALA A 35 7.12 -13.56 8.55
CA ALA A 35 8.19 -14.44 9.03
C ALA A 35 9.58 -13.98 8.55
N SER A 36 9.72 -13.52 7.30
CA SER A 36 11.01 -13.03 6.79
C SER A 36 11.41 -11.68 7.40
N ILE A 37 10.45 -10.79 7.69
CA ILE A 37 10.71 -9.55 8.43
C ILE A 37 11.23 -9.88 9.83
N TYR A 38 10.55 -10.74 10.59
CA TYR A 38 10.99 -11.15 11.93
C TYR A 38 12.35 -11.85 11.91
N TYR A 39 12.62 -12.67 10.89
CA TYR A 39 13.92 -13.30 10.70
C TYR A 39 15.04 -12.27 10.53
N ASN A 40 14.83 -11.28 9.66
CA ASN A 40 15.82 -10.23 9.39
C ASN A 40 15.99 -9.27 10.59
N GLU A 41 14.91 -8.96 11.31
CA GLU A 41 14.94 -8.12 12.51
C GLU A 41 15.79 -8.74 13.62
N ASN A 42 15.65 -10.05 13.86
CA ASN A 42 16.45 -10.76 14.87
C ASN A 42 17.96 -10.79 14.58
N ARG A 43 18.40 -10.46 13.35
CA ARG A 43 19.83 -10.40 13.01
C ARG A 43 20.50 -9.12 13.49
N TYR A 44 19.74 -8.07 13.76
CA TYR A 44 20.27 -6.81 14.29
C TYR A 44 20.37 -6.92 15.81
N GLU A 45 21.56 -7.28 16.30
CA GLU A 45 21.79 -7.58 17.71
C GLU A 45 22.35 -6.39 18.51
N ALA A 46 22.77 -5.29 17.86
CA ALA A 46 23.36 -4.19 18.62
C ALA A 46 22.28 -3.42 19.39
N THR A 47 22.56 -3.19 20.66
CA THR A 47 21.78 -2.33 21.54
C THR A 47 22.67 -1.23 22.10
N ALA A 48 22.07 -0.10 22.44
CA ALA A 48 22.78 1.00 23.06
C ALA A 48 21.89 1.70 24.09
N ASP A 49 22.45 1.99 25.26
CA ASP A 49 21.81 2.84 26.25
C ASP A 49 22.58 4.16 26.33
N ILE A 50 21.88 5.27 26.08
CA ILE A 50 22.49 6.60 26.06
C ILE A 50 21.72 7.61 26.88
N VAL A 51 22.44 8.62 27.32
CA VAL A 51 21.89 9.80 27.98
C VAL A 51 22.13 11.01 27.10
N LEU A 52 21.05 11.59 26.61
CA LEU A 52 21.04 12.81 25.81
C LEU A 52 20.75 14.03 26.68
N ARG A 53 21.18 15.19 26.16
CA ARG A 53 20.89 16.50 26.74
C ARG A 53 19.38 16.79 26.68
N PRO A 54 18.85 17.67 27.55
CA PRO A 54 17.41 17.96 27.64
C PRO A 54 16.78 18.49 26.34
N TYR A 55 17.58 19.06 25.44
CA TYR A 55 17.13 19.51 24.12
C TYR A 55 16.41 18.42 23.32
N PHE A 56 16.82 17.16 23.47
CA PHE A 56 16.24 16.00 22.77
C PHE A 56 15.05 15.38 23.51
N GLN A 57 14.35 16.17 24.34
CA GLN A 57 13.18 15.70 25.09
C GLN A 57 12.01 15.26 24.21
N ASP A 58 11.91 15.74 22.98
CA ASP A 58 10.76 15.48 22.12
C ASP A 58 10.80 14.09 21.47
N ILE A 59 11.96 13.42 21.48
CA ILE A 59 12.12 12.05 20.96
C ILE A 59 11.12 11.12 21.67
N GLN A 60 10.43 10.30 20.90
CA GLN A 60 9.47 9.30 21.39
C GLN A 60 9.95 7.87 21.17
N VAL A 61 9.28 6.95 21.84
CA VAL A 61 9.45 5.51 21.59
C VAL A 61 8.93 5.21 20.18
N GLY A 62 9.72 4.44 19.42
CA GLY A 62 9.45 4.16 18.01
C GLY A 62 10.14 5.10 17.02
N ASP A 63 10.72 6.20 17.48
CA ASP A 63 11.48 7.10 16.61
C ASP A 63 12.77 6.44 16.13
N TRP A 64 13.16 6.82 14.92
CA TRP A 64 14.38 6.36 14.27
C TRP A 64 15.51 7.35 14.54
N VAL A 65 16.66 6.82 14.93
CA VAL A 65 17.85 7.60 15.27
C VAL A 65 19.03 7.08 14.47
N GLU A 66 19.70 7.98 13.76
CA GLU A 66 20.99 7.68 13.15
C GLU A 66 22.10 7.96 14.17
N TRP A 67 22.89 6.93 14.46
CA TRP A 67 24.07 7.03 15.29
C TRP A 67 25.30 7.12 14.39
N ASN A 68 26.02 8.23 14.44
CA ASN A 68 27.29 8.38 13.75
C ASN A 68 28.44 8.46 14.76
N SER A 69 29.32 7.45 14.77
CA SER A 69 30.50 7.41 15.63
C SER A 69 31.74 7.02 14.86
N GLU A 70 32.81 7.78 15.04
CA GLU A 70 34.13 7.46 14.48
C GLU A 70 34.65 6.07 14.93
N ARG A 71 34.29 5.65 16.15
CA ARG A 71 34.73 4.37 16.72
C ARG A 71 33.89 3.18 16.26
N TYR A 72 32.59 3.37 16.06
CA TYR A 72 31.62 2.28 15.86
C TYR A 72 30.91 2.29 14.50
N GLY A 73 31.22 3.28 13.66
CA GLY A 73 30.59 3.51 12.36
C GLY A 73 29.26 4.25 12.45
N SER A 74 28.57 4.33 11.30
CA SER A 74 27.17 4.78 11.24
C SER A 74 26.23 3.58 11.35
N ARG A 75 25.22 3.69 12.22
CA ARG A 75 24.17 2.69 12.42
C ARG A 75 22.84 3.35 12.65
N VAL A 76 21.76 2.68 12.28
CA VAL A 76 20.39 3.14 12.52
C VAL A 76 19.78 2.35 13.66
N TYR A 77 19.14 3.06 14.57
CA TYR A 77 18.50 2.51 15.76
C TYR A 77 17.04 2.94 15.84
N ILE A 78 16.21 2.11 16.46
CA ILE A 78 14.87 2.48 16.92
C ILE A 78 14.86 2.65 18.44
N VAL A 79 14.16 3.68 18.92
CA VAL A 79 14.00 3.93 20.36
C VAL A 79 13.03 2.90 20.95
N GLN A 80 13.52 2.03 21.83
CA GLN A 80 12.70 1.04 22.53
C GLN A 80 12.05 1.59 23.79
N SER A 81 12.80 2.39 24.55
CA SER A 81 12.31 2.99 25.78
C SER A 81 12.93 4.35 26.01
N ARG A 82 12.16 5.20 26.68
CA ARG A 82 12.53 6.56 27.04
C ARG A 82 12.26 6.78 28.52
N SER A 83 13.22 7.37 29.21
CA SER A 83 13.02 7.88 30.56
C SER A 83 13.64 9.25 30.71
N ILE A 84 12.93 10.13 31.43
CA ILE A 84 13.42 11.47 31.74
C ILE A 84 13.82 11.46 33.21
N ARG A 85 15.10 11.65 33.50
CA ARG A 85 15.63 11.62 34.87
C ARG A 85 16.51 12.83 35.12
N ALA A 86 16.36 13.44 36.29
CA ALA A 86 17.32 14.42 36.78
C ALA A 86 18.48 13.68 37.45
N LEU A 87 19.73 14.05 37.15
CA LEU A 87 20.91 13.48 37.84
C LEU A 87 21.00 13.96 39.30
N THR A 88 20.40 15.11 39.62
CA THR A 88 20.33 15.69 40.96
C THR A 88 18.93 16.24 41.21
N SER A 89 18.57 16.49 42.48
CA SER A 89 17.26 17.04 42.88
C SER A 89 16.87 18.32 42.15
N ASP A 90 17.85 19.16 41.80
CA ASP A 90 17.68 20.45 41.11
C ASP A 90 18.31 20.48 39.69
N GLY A 91 18.74 19.32 39.18
CA GLY A 91 19.44 19.24 37.89
C GLY A 91 18.49 19.29 36.69
N PRO A 92 18.97 19.77 35.52
CA PRO A 92 18.20 19.68 34.29
C PRO A 92 17.91 18.21 33.96
N ARG A 93 16.67 17.94 33.55
CA ARG A 93 16.19 16.59 33.29
C ARG A 93 16.79 16.07 31.98
N ASN A 94 17.68 15.10 32.07
CA ASN A 94 18.28 14.46 30.91
C ASN A 94 17.40 13.31 30.40
N VAL A 95 17.56 13.00 29.11
CA VAL A 95 16.78 11.98 28.41
C VAL A 95 17.62 10.73 28.30
N ALA A 96 17.26 9.68 29.02
CA ALA A 96 17.86 8.37 28.87
C ALA A 96 17.04 7.54 27.88
N LEU A 97 17.71 7.03 26.85
CA LEU A 97 17.13 6.23 25.78
C LEU A 97 17.76 4.84 25.78
N SER A 98 16.93 3.83 25.54
CA SER A 98 17.39 2.50 25.16
C SER A 98 17.08 2.28 23.68
N LEU A 99 18.10 1.88 22.93
CA LEU A 99 18.11 1.80 21.48
C LEU A 99 18.33 0.36 21.03
N GLN A 100 17.62 -0.06 19.99
CA GLN A 100 17.83 -1.33 19.30
C GLN A 100 18.15 -1.08 17.84
N GLU A 101 19.20 -1.71 17.32
CA GLU A 101 19.60 -1.57 15.93
C GLU A 101 18.48 -2.05 14.99
N ARG A 102 18.21 -1.26 13.94
CA ARG A 102 17.19 -1.58 12.95
C ARG A 102 17.54 -0.90 11.63
N SER A 103 17.30 -1.58 10.50
CA SER A 103 17.49 -1.00 9.16
C SER A 103 16.18 -0.96 8.38
N GLY A 104 16.02 0.07 7.55
CA GLY A 104 14.94 0.17 6.56
C GLY A 104 14.98 -0.96 5.52
N ASP A 105 16.17 -1.52 5.27
CA ASP A 105 16.38 -2.60 4.29
C ASP A 105 15.63 -3.88 4.65
N ILE A 106 15.31 -4.08 5.94
CA ILE A 106 14.47 -5.19 6.42
C ILE A 106 13.12 -5.19 5.68
N TYR A 107 12.59 -4.00 5.39
CA TYR A 107 11.29 -3.81 4.76
C TYR A 107 11.37 -3.71 3.24
N ALA A 108 12.55 -3.42 2.66
CA ALA A 108 12.72 -3.23 1.22
C ALA A 108 12.43 -4.51 0.40
N GLY A 109 12.73 -5.70 0.96
CA GLY A 109 12.42 -7.00 0.35
C GLY A 109 11.02 -7.52 0.66
N ALA A 110 10.35 -6.97 1.67
CA ALA A 110 8.95 -7.25 1.93
C ALA A 110 8.15 -6.45 0.91
N GLY A 111 7.76 -7.09 -0.20
CA GLY A 111 6.91 -6.51 -1.23
C GLY A 111 5.55 -6.13 -0.67
N VAL A 112 5.49 -5.03 0.09
CA VAL A 112 4.29 -4.33 0.48
C VAL A 112 3.90 -3.57 -0.77
N LEU A 113 3.16 -4.24 -1.65
CA LEU A 113 2.35 -3.51 -2.61
C LEU A 113 1.40 -2.68 -1.76
N PRO A 114 1.54 -1.34 -1.71
CA PRO A 114 0.58 -0.53 -0.99
C PRO A 114 -0.81 -0.90 -1.54
N PRO A 115 -1.81 -1.17 -0.68
CA PRO A 115 -3.15 -1.43 -1.17
C PRO A 115 -3.53 -0.23 -2.03
N VAL A 116 -3.89 -0.49 -3.28
CA VAL A 116 -4.45 0.54 -4.15
C VAL A 116 -5.73 0.98 -3.47
N ILE A 117 -5.70 2.15 -2.84
CA ILE A 117 -6.91 2.79 -2.34
C ILE A 117 -7.70 3.11 -3.61
N PRO A 118 -8.84 2.45 -3.86
CA PRO A 118 -9.64 2.79 -5.01
C PRO A 118 -10.10 4.23 -4.78
N ILE A 119 -9.70 5.12 -5.68
CA ILE A 119 -10.27 6.45 -5.76
C ILE A 119 -11.77 6.22 -5.88
N ALA A 120 -12.57 6.88 -5.03
CA ALA A 120 -14.01 6.79 -5.15
C ALA A 120 -14.38 7.13 -6.60
N SER A 121 -15.19 6.27 -7.23
CA SER A 121 -15.72 6.55 -8.56
C SER A 121 -16.31 7.95 -8.51
N GLY A 122 -15.89 8.84 -9.42
CA GLY A 122 -16.50 10.16 -9.56
C GLY A 122 -18.01 10.05 -9.76
N GLU A 123 -18.72 11.16 -9.63
CA GLU A 123 -20.17 11.18 -9.88
C GLU A 123 -20.50 10.50 -11.21
N PRO A 124 -21.49 9.59 -11.24
CA PRO A 124 -21.86 8.91 -12.47
C PRO A 124 -22.35 9.93 -13.50
N VAL A 125 -21.66 10.02 -14.63
CA VAL A 125 -22.09 10.83 -15.77
C VAL A 125 -23.04 9.99 -16.60
N TYR A 126 -24.34 10.20 -16.41
CA TYR A 126 -25.37 9.50 -17.17
C TYR A 126 -25.50 10.09 -18.58
N LEU A 127 -25.47 9.21 -19.59
CA LEU A 127 -25.79 9.58 -20.97
C LEU A 127 -27.31 9.82 -21.11
N ASN A 128 -27.69 11.08 -21.34
CA ASN A 128 -29.09 11.47 -21.56
C ASN A 128 -29.52 11.42 -23.03
N GLU A 129 -28.56 11.31 -23.96
CA GLU A 129 -28.81 11.29 -25.40
C GLU A 129 -27.88 10.30 -26.11
N LEU A 130 -28.25 9.92 -27.34
CA LEU A 130 -27.46 9.02 -28.18
C LEU A 130 -26.19 9.75 -28.66
N PRO A 131 -24.98 9.22 -28.39
CA PRO A 131 -23.75 9.81 -28.86
C PRO A 131 -23.64 9.69 -30.39
N ASP A 132 -23.27 10.79 -31.04
CA ASP A 132 -23.06 10.88 -32.50
C ASP A 132 -24.26 10.39 -33.34
N TRP A 133 -25.49 10.58 -32.83
CA TRP A 133 -26.70 10.13 -33.51
C TRP A 133 -26.87 10.80 -34.88
N THR A 134 -26.86 9.97 -35.93
CA THR A 134 -26.98 10.44 -37.31
C THR A 134 -28.08 9.68 -38.05
N PRO A 135 -29.23 10.31 -38.35
CA PRO A 135 -30.26 9.74 -39.22
C PRO A 135 -29.99 10.10 -40.69
N ILE A 136 -29.90 9.08 -41.55
CA ILE A 136 -29.71 9.24 -43.00
C ILE A 136 -30.95 8.67 -43.72
N PRO A 137 -31.66 9.48 -44.54
CA PRO A 137 -32.78 8.98 -45.33
C PRO A 137 -32.27 8.04 -46.42
N VAL A 138 -32.90 6.87 -46.55
CA VAL A 138 -32.55 5.86 -47.54
C VAL A 138 -33.81 5.27 -48.17
N LEU A 139 -33.68 4.81 -49.40
CA LEU A 139 -34.70 4.04 -50.10
C LEU A 139 -34.42 2.56 -49.86
N ALA A 140 -35.27 1.89 -49.10
CA ALA A 140 -35.16 0.45 -48.85
C ALA A 140 -36.03 -0.33 -49.84
N MET A 141 -35.60 -1.53 -50.23
CA MET A 141 -36.37 -2.44 -51.06
C MET A 141 -37.13 -3.40 -50.15
N SER A 142 -38.46 -3.43 -50.29
CA SER A 142 -39.34 -4.38 -49.62
C SER A 142 -39.27 -5.76 -50.29
N ASP A 143 -39.66 -6.81 -49.58
CA ASP A 143 -39.73 -8.19 -50.08
C ASP A 143 -40.54 -8.32 -51.38
N ASP A 144 -41.52 -7.44 -51.61
CA ASP A 144 -42.33 -7.38 -52.83
C ASP A 144 -41.67 -6.58 -53.98
N GLY A 145 -40.39 -6.22 -53.86
CA GLY A 145 -39.64 -5.45 -54.86
C GLY A 145 -39.98 -3.96 -54.94
N ARG A 146 -40.84 -3.45 -54.05
CA ARG A 146 -41.21 -2.03 -53.97
C ARG A 146 -40.20 -1.22 -53.19
N THR A 147 -39.98 0.02 -53.62
CA THR A 147 -39.11 0.98 -52.90
C THR A 147 -39.91 1.71 -51.83
N ILE A 148 -39.45 1.66 -50.59
CA ILE A 148 -40.06 2.33 -49.44
C ILE A 148 -39.09 3.32 -48.82
N ALA A 149 -39.61 4.42 -48.28
CA ALA A 149 -38.81 5.38 -47.53
C ALA A 149 -38.42 4.78 -46.18
N ALA A 150 -37.14 4.86 -45.84
CA ALA A 150 -36.59 4.35 -44.59
C ALA A 150 -35.51 5.30 -44.06
N PHE A 151 -35.11 5.07 -42.80
CA PHE A 151 -33.98 5.75 -42.18
C PHE A 151 -32.91 4.73 -41.82
N ARG A 152 -31.66 5.03 -42.19
CA ARG A 152 -30.48 4.37 -41.60
C ARG A 152 -30.04 5.24 -40.42
N MET A 153 -30.00 4.65 -39.23
CA MET A 153 -29.57 5.33 -38.02
C MET A 153 -28.25 4.73 -37.55
N SER A 154 -27.31 5.58 -37.16
CA SER A 154 -26.05 5.19 -36.53
C SER A 154 -25.79 6.02 -35.28
N TRP A 155 -25.11 5.42 -34.31
CA TRP A 155 -24.65 6.04 -33.07
C TRP A 155 -23.38 5.33 -32.59
N SER A 156 -22.62 5.99 -31.72
CA SER A 156 -21.41 5.41 -31.12
C SER A 156 -21.76 4.39 -30.03
N PRO A 157 -20.91 3.37 -29.77
CA PRO A 157 -21.14 2.40 -28.69
C PRO A 157 -21.31 3.09 -27.32
N PHE A 158 -22.11 2.48 -26.44
CA PHE A 158 -22.25 2.96 -25.06
C PHE A 158 -21.15 2.40 -24.19
N ASP A 159 -20.45 3.28 -23.47
CA ASP A 159 -19.53 2.90 -22.40
C ASP A 159 -20.24 2.83 -21.02
N ASP A 160 -21.45 3.40 -20.94
CA ASP A 160 -22.26 3.42 -19.72
C ASP A 160 -23.12 2.14 -19.60
N VAL A 161 -22.80 1.33 -18.58
CA VAL A 161 -23.48 0.06 -18.27
C VAL A 161 -24.92 0.22 -17.76
N SER A 162 -25.37 1.44 -17.45
CA SER A 162 -26.74 1.71 -16.99
C SER A 162 -27.76 1.85 -18.13
N VAL A 163 -27.30 1.95 -19.38
CA VAL A 163 -28.18 2.03 -20.55
C VAL A 163 -28.91 0.70 -20.75
N THR A 164 -30.23 0.70 -20.56
CA THR A 164 -31.08 -0.49 -20.69
C THR A 164 -31.76 -0.63 -22.05
N GLY A 165 -31.85 0.46 -22.82
CA GLY A 165 -32.44 0.43 -24.15
C GLY A 165 -32.54 1.80 -24.81
N ILE A 166 -32.83 1.79 -26.12
CA ILE A 166 -33.04 2.99 -26.93
C ILE A 166 -34.50 3.01 -27.37
N GLN A 167 -35.18 4.15 -27.20
CA GLN A 167 -36.56 4.33 -27.67
C GLN A 167 -36.62 5.41 -28.75
N PHE A 168 -36.91 5.01 -29.98
CA PHE A 168 -37.24 5.95 -31.07
C PHE A 168 -38.75 6.20 -31.08
N ARG A 169 -39.15 7.46 -31.09
CA ARG A 169 -40.55 7.87 -31.24
C ARG A 169 -40.67 8.79 -32.44
N TRP A 170 -41.58 8.46 -33.34
CA TRP A 170 -41.89 9.25 -34.53
C TRP A 170 -43.37 9.64 -34.49
N TRP A 171 -43.63 10.92 -34.75
CA TRP A 171 -44.98 11.43 -34.91
C TRP A 171 -45.03 12.26 -36.18
N PRO A 172 -46.00 12.01 -37.07
CA PRO A 172 -46.27 12.91 -38.18
C PRO A 172 -46.80 14.23 -37.62
N THR A 173 -46.14 15.32 -37.95
CA THR A 173 -46.68 16.67 -37.78
C THR A 173 -47.47 17.01 -39.04
N ALA A 174 -48.71 17.45 -38.84
CA ALA A 174 -49.64 17.84 -39.91
C ALA A 174 -49.25 19.18 -40.53
#